data_AF-A0A351JLZ9-F1
#
_entry.id   AF-A0A351JLZ9-F1
#
_cell.length_a   1.000
_cell.length_b   1.000
_cell.length_c   1.000
_cell.angle_alpha   90.00
_cell.angle_beta   90.00
_cell.angle_gamma   90.00
#
_symmetry.space_group_name_H-M   'P 1'
#
loop_
_entity.id
_entity.type
_entity.pdbx_description
1 polymer ?
#
loop_
_entity_poly.entity_id
_entity_poly.type
_entity_poly.pdbx_seq_one_letter_code
_entity_poly.pdbx_strand_id
1 'polypeptide(L)'
;PFSPADFWQALSLGEEKRYGDTLSALPFAAWHPAGILALHGALPDVARIEDIGRIELGSSDWRKIAWGDWADVPGYGLGSLAGRPAFGADYFNAVASRLGIKVLVRAHQPSAPTFLFEDRCLTLFTSRAYQATRQVAVFRPGRSLRSARDLELARI
;
A
#
# COMPACT_ATOMS: atom_id res chain seq x y z
N PRO A 1 1.98 23.53 -0.80
CA PRO A 1 2.95 23.08 -1.83
C PRO A 1 4.03 22.18 -1.19
N PHE A 2 4.17 20.93 -1.66
CA PHE A 2 5.36 20.12 -1.37
C PHE A 2 6.50 20.68 -2.21
N SER A 3 7.21 21.67 -1.66
CA SER A 3 8.35 22.28 -2.33
C SER A 3 9.32 22.85 -1.28
N PRO A 4 10.64 22.72 -1.50
CA PRO A 4 11.24 21.98 -2.61
C PRO A 4 11.21 20.46 -2.35
N ALA A 5 11.00 19.69 -3.43
CA ALA A 5 11.12 18.22 -3.46
C ALA A 5 12.35 17.85 -4.31
N ASP A 6 13.46 18.52 -4.03
CA ASP A 6 14.71 18.50 -4.79
C ASP A 6 15.77 17.58 -4.18
N PHE A 7 15.39 16.76 -3.18
CA PHE A 7 16.31 15.87 -2.47
C PHE A 7 17.21 15.09 -3.43
N TRP A 8 16.63 14.41 -4.42
CA TRP A 8 17.38 13.59 -5.37
C TRP A 8 18.29 14.43 -6.29
N GLN A 9 17.84 15.60 -6.72
CA GLN A 9 18.60 16.51 -7.59
C GLN A 9 19.78 17.18 -6.87
N ALA A 10 19.71 17.28 -5.54
CA ALA A 10 20.76 17.86 -4.72
C ALA A 10 21.90 16.88 -4.37
N LEU A 11 21.71 15.58 -4.62
CA LEU A 11 22.70 14.55 -4.27
C LEU A 11 23.86 14.53 -5.26
N SER A 12 25.06 14.19 -4.77
CA SER A 12 26.12 13.70 -5.65
C SER A 12 25.75 12.33 -6.23
N LEU A 13 26.35 11.95 -7.37
CA LEU A 13 26.14 10.63 -7.98
C LEU A 13 26.45 9.47 -7.02
N GLY A 14 27.43 9.64 -6.13
CA GLY A 14 27.78 8.64 -5.13
C GLY A 14 26.71 8.48 -4.05
N GLU A 15 26.10 9.59 -3.60
CA GLU A 15 25.00 9.57 -2.64
C GLU A 15 23.73 9.03 -3.27
N GLU A 16 23.38 9.47 -4.48
CA GLU A 16 22.23 8.98 -5.24
C GLU A 16 22.28 7.45 -5.35
N LYS A 17 23.42 6.91 -5.81
CA LYS A 17 23.63 5.47 -5.90
C LYS A 17 23.47 4.79 -4.54
N ARG A 18 24.10 5.33 -3.48
CA ARG A 18 24.03 4.75 -2.13
C ARG A 18 22.60 4.70 -1.60
N TYR A 19 21.84 5.79 -1.72
CA TYR A 19 20.45 5.84 -1.31
C TYR A 19 19.57 4.93 -2.17
N GLY A 20 19.77 4.94 -3.48
CA GLY A 20 19.07 4.06 -4.42
C GLY A 20 19.27 2.59 -4.06
N ASP A 21 20.51 2.14 -3.90
CA ASP A 21 20.85 0.77 -3.50
C ASP A 21 20.22 0.40 -2.15
N THR A 22 20.31 1.31 -1.16
CA THR A 22 19.78 1.07 0.19
C THR A 22 18.26 0.96 0.21
N LEU A 23 17.55 1.90 -0.43
CA LEU A 23 16.09 1.93 -0.44
C LEU A 23 15.50 0.80 -1.30
N SER A 24 16.21 0.38 -2.35
CA SER A 24 15.81 -0.73 -3.21
C SER A 24 15.85 -2.09 -2.49
N ALA A 25 16.58 -2.19 -1.37
CA ALA A 25 16.64 -3.40 -0.55
C ALA A 25 15.50 -3.52 0.48
N LEU A 26 14.64 -2.51 0.62
CA LEU A 26 13.51 -2.55 1.54
C LEU A 26 12.44 -3.54 1.07
N PRO A 27 11.78 -4.28 1.98
CA PRO A 27 10.69 -5.18 1.62
C PRO A 27 9.49 -4.40 1.09
N PHE A 28 8.82 -4.93 0.07
CA PHE A 28 7.66 -4.28 -0.54
C PHE A 28 6.37 -4.46 0.26
N ALA A 29 6.31 -5.47 1.12
CA ALA A 29 5.14 -5.79 1.93
C ALA A 29 5.51 -6.49 3.24
N ALA A 30 4.58 -6.46 4.19
CA ALA A 30 4.60 -7.26 5.41
C ALA A 30 3.32 -8.07 5.54
N TRP A 31 3.42 -9.36 5.88
CA TRP A 31 2.30 -10.28 5.98
C TRP A 31 2.15 -10.83 7.40
N HIS A 32 0.91 -10.94 7.86
CA HIS A 32 0.55 -11.58 9.12
C HIS A 32 -0.47 -12.72 8.88
N PRO A 33 -0.26 -13.93 9.45
CA PRO A 33 -1.13 -15.09 9.23
C PRO A 33 -2.61 -14.92 9.58
N ALA A 34 -2.97 -13.91 10.37
CA ALA A 34 -4.37 -13.56 10.63
C ALA A 34 -5.13 -13.09 9.37
N GLY A 35 -4.42 -12.81 8.27
CA GLY A 35 -5.00 -12.28 7.03
C GLY A 35 -4.72 -10.80 6.80
N ILE A 36 -3.65 -10.24 7.39
CA ILE A 36 -3.28 -8.82 7.24
C ILE A 36 -2.09 -8.72 6.28
N LEU A 37 -2.28 -7.99 5.18
CA LEU A 37 -1.20 -7.58 4.30
C LEU A 37 -1.00 -6.07 4.43
N ALA A 38 0.23 -5.63 4.67
CA ALA A 38 0.59 -4.23 4.62
C ALA A 38 1.52 -3.97 3.42
N LEU A 39 1.21 -3.00 2.58
CA LEU A 39 2.03 -2.56 1.44
C LEU A 39 1.76 -1.09 1.11
N HIS A 40 2.51 -0.49 0.17
CA HIS A 40 2.38 0.95 -0.08
C HIS A 40 1.08 1.34 -0.81
N GLY A 41 0.78 0.78 -1.98
CA GLY A 41 -0.33 1.17 -2.87
C GLY A 41 -1.36 0.04 -3.10
N ALA A 42 -1.29 -0.62 -4.26
CA ALA A 42 -2.25 -1.67 -4.66
C ALA A 42 -1.67 -3.09 -4.60
N LEU A 43 -2.55 -4.10 -4.67
CA LEU A 43 -2.18 -5.51 -4.61
C LEU A 43 -1.45 -5.96 -5.90
N PRO A 44 -0.38 -6.76 -5.80
CA PRO A 44 0.24 -7.39 -6.95
C PRO A 44 -0.62 -8.57 -7.46
N ASP A 45 -0.49 -8.92 -8.74
CA ASP A 45 -1.23 -10.03 -9.35
C ASP A 45 -0.40 -11.32 -9.33
N VAL A 46 -0.19 -11.84 -8.12
CA VAL A 46 0.55 -13.10 -7.90
C VAL A 46 -0.39 -14.25 -7.50
N ALA A 47 0.08 -15.48 -7.68
CA ALA A 47 -0.70 -16.69 -7.39
C ALA A 47 -0.79 -16.98 -5.88
N ARG A 48 0.31 -16.79 -5.14
CA ARG A 48 0.39 -17.05 -3.70
C ARG A 48 1.01 -15.88 -2.93
N ILE A 49 0.73 -15.81 -1.64
CA ILE A 49 1.25 -14.73 -0.78
C ILE A 49 2.79 -14.74 -0.72
N GLU A 50 3.41 -15.92 -0.79
CA GLU A 50 4.87 -16.06 -0.75
C GLU A 50 5.54 -15.54 -2.03
N ASP A 51 4.81 -15.48 -3.14
CA ASP A 51 5.34 -14.99 -4.42
C ASP A 51 5.56 -13.46 -4.41
N ILE A 52 4.96 -12.73 -3.48
CA ILE A 52 5.24 -11.30 -3.27
C ILE A 52 6.73 -11.08 -2.99
N GLY A 53 7.37 -12.00 -2.25
CA GLY A 53 8.80 -11.93 -1.93
C GLY A 53 9.73 -12.13 -3.14
N ARG A 54 9.19 -12.51 -4.30
CA ARG A 54 9.92 -12.73 -5.56
C ARG A 54 9.68 -11.64 -6.60
N ILE A 55 8.89 -10.62 -6.26
CA ILE A 55 8.62 -9.50 -7.17
C ILE A 55 9.92 -8.75 -7.42
N GLU A 56 10.24 -8.55 -8.70
CA GLU A 56 11.42 -7.80 -9.11
C GLU A 56 11.17 -6.29 -9.05
N LEU A 57 12.15 -5.53 -8.59
CA LEU A 57 12.13 -4.07 -8.61
C LEU A 57 11.90 -3.57 -10.05
N GLY A 58 10.97 -2.63 -10.23
CA GLY A 58 10.64 -2.09 -11.57
C GLY A 58 9.66 -2.93 -12.39
N SER A 59 9.34 -4.16 -11.96
CA SER A 59 8.34 -4.99 -12.63
C SER A 59 6.93 -4.38 -12.57
N SER A 60 6.00 -4.96 -13.35
CA SER A 60 4.60 -4.49 -13.36
C SER A 60 3.94 -4.62 -11.98
N ASP A 61 4.21 -5.70 -11.25
CA ASP A 61 3.66 -5.91 -9.91
C ASP A 61 4.33 -5.03 -8.85
N TRP A 62 5.63 -4.78 -8.97
CA TRP A 62 6.28 -3.74 -8.16
C TRP A 62 5.62 -2.38 -8.40
N ARG A 63 5.31 -2.03 -9.66
CA ARG A 63 4.64 -0.76 -9.98
C ARG A 63 3.25 -0.68 -9.37
N LYS A 64 2.50 -1.78 -9.29
CA LYS A 64 1.20 -1.82 -8.57
C LYS A 64 1.39 -1.56 -7.08
N ILE A 65 2.37 -2.21 -6.45
CA ILE A 65 2.65 -2.03 -5.02
C ILE A 65 3.11 -0.61 -4.72
N ALA A 66 4.00 -0.04 -5.53
CA ALA A 66 4.59 1.27 -5.26
C ALA A 66 3.69 2.45 -5.69
N TRP A 67 2.86 2.26 -6.72
CA TRP A 67 2.14 3.38 -7.36
C TRP A 67 0.65 3.14 -7.57
N GLY A 68 0.13 1.96 -7.27
CA GLY A 68 -1.26 1.62 -7.55
C GLY A 68 -2.26 2.38 -6.69
N ASP A 69 -3.24 2.99 -7.36
CA ASP A 69 -4.37 3.68 -6.74
C ASP A 69 -5.61 2.77 -6.70
N TRP A 70 -6.39 2.88 -5.63
CA TRP A 70 -7.71 2.28 -5.50
C TRP A 70 -8.82 3.28 -5.77
N ALA A 71 -9.92 2.80 -6.36
CA ALA A 71 -11.22 3.44 -6.32
C ALA A 71 -12.28 2.41 -5.93
N ASP A 72 -13.20 2.79 -5.03
CA ASP A 72 -14.28 1.91 -4.56
C ASP A 72 -15.44 1.90 -5.55
N VAL A 73 -15.18 1.35 -6.73
CA VAL A 73 -16.13 1.23 -7.84
C VAL A 73 -15.95 -0.14 -8.51
N PRO A 74 -16.97 -0.67 -9.19
CA PRO A 74 -16.83 -1.89 -10.00
C PRO A 74 -15.72 -1.75 -11.06
N GLY A 75 -15.10 -2.87 -11.43
CA GLY A 75 -14.06 -2.94 -12.45
C GLY A 75 -12.74 -3.53 -11.96
N TYR A 76 -12.00 -4.12 -12.91
CA TYR A 76 -10.69 -4.74 -12.66
C TYR A 76 -9.58 -3.67 -12.74
N GLY A 77 -9.34 -3.14 -13.94
CA GLY A 77 -8.42 -2.02 -14.18
C GLY A 77 -9.18 -0.77 -14.59
N LEU A 78 -8.78 0.38 -14.03
CA LEU A 78 -9.37 1.69 -14.30
C LEU A 78 -8.46 2.57 -15.17
N GLY A 79 -7.43 1.98 -15.75
CA GLY A 79 -6.43 2.67 -16.56
C GLY A 79 -5.36 3.35 -15.71
N SER A 80 -4.97 4.56 -16.13
CA SER A 80 -3.90 5.34 -15.51
C SER A 80 -4.45 6.68 -15.00
N LEU A 81 -4.30 6.93 -13.70
CA LEU A 81 -4.63 8.21 -13.07
C LEU A 81 -3.32 8.96 -12.79
N ALA A 82 -3.09 10.06 -13.51
CA ALA A 82 -1.86 10.85 -13.40
C ALA A 82 -0.57 10.02 -13.55
N GLY A 83 -0.56 9.02 -14.45
CA GLY A 83 0.60 8.15 -14.70
C GLY A 83 0.70 6.93 -13.77
N ARG A 84 -0.21 6.81 -12.81
CA ARG A 84 -0.29 5.70 -11.83
C ARG A 84 -1.35 4.68 -12.24
N PRO A 85 -1.07 3.36 -12.14
CA PRO A 85 -2.09 2.36 -12.43
C PRO A 85 -3.22 2.44 -11.40
N ALA A 86 -4.46 2.34 -11.86
CA ALA A 86 -5.65 2.44 -11.01
C ALA A 86 -6.51 1.18 -11.11
N PHE A 87 -7.08 0.76 -9.98
CA PHE A 87 -7.81 -0.51 -9.84
C PHE A 87 -9.13 -0.33 -9.10
N GLY A 88 -10.13 -1.14 -9.48
CA GLY A 88 -11.45 -1.16 -8.86
C GLY A 88 -11.65 -2.34 -7.90
N ALA A 89 -12.89 -2.47 -7.42
CA ALA A 89 -13.29 -3.47 -6.44
C ALA A 89 -13.17 -4.91 -6.94
N ASP A 90 -13.35 -5.16 -8.25
CA ASP A 90 -13.30 -6.54 -8.78
C ASP A 90 -11.87 -7.09 -8.72
N TYR A 91 -10.88 -6.25 -9.04
CA TYR A 91 -9.47 -6.61 -8.91
C TYR A 91 -9.10 -6.82 -7.44
N PHE A 92 -9.51 -5.89 -6.55
CA PHE A 92 -9.27 -6.04 -5.12
C PHE A 92 -9.82 -7.37 -4.60
N ASN A 93 -11.10 -7.66 -4.88
CA ASN A 93 -11.77 -8.84 -4.38
C ASN A 93 -11.16 -10.14 -4.90
N ALA A 94 -10.87 -10.21 -6.20
CA ALA A 94 -10.27 -11.40 -6.81
C ALA A 94 -8.89 -11.70 -6.22
N VAL A 95 -8.01 -10.70 -6.16
CA VAL A 95 -6.64 -10.88 -5.66
C VAL A 95 -6.64 -11.11 -4.15
N ALA A 96 -7.41 -10.34 -3.37
CA ALA A 96 -7.46 -10.50 -1.92
C ALA A 96 -8.02 -11.87 -1.53
N SER A 97 -9.06 -12.36 -2.22
CA SER A 97 -9.61 -13.70 -1.99
C SER A 97 -8.58 -14.79 -2.30
N ARG A 98 -7.94 -14.71 -3.48
CA ARG A 98 -6.92 -15.68 -3.92
C ARG A 98 -5.74 -15.77 -2.94
N LEU A 99 -5.31 -14.64 -2.40
CA LEU A 99 -4.18 -14.56 -1.48
C LEU A 99 -4.55 -14.76 0.00
N GLY A 100 -5.84 -14.99 0.32
CA GLY A 100 -6.30 -15.14 1.70
C GLY A 100 -6.21 -13.85 2.54
N ILE A 101 -6.22 -12.69 1.88
CA ILE A 101 -6.14 -11.38 2.52
C ILE A 101 -7.54 -10.97 3.01
N LYS A 102 -7.65 -10.79 4.33
CA LYS A 102 -8.85 -10.25 4.97
C LYS A 102 -8.79 -8.74 5.02
N VAL A 103 -7.62 -8.19 5.37
CA VAL A 103 -7.37 -6.75 5.50
C VAL A 103 -6.08 -6.36 4.79
N LEU A 104 -6.20 -5.40 3.88
CA LEU A 104 -5.08 -4.64 3.33
C LEU A 104 -4.88 -3.36 4.16
N VAL A 105 -3.66 -3.08 4.60
CA VAL A 105 -3.26 -1.79 5.19
C VAL A 105 -2.29 -1.09 4.24
N ARG A 106 -2.61 0.14 3.82
CA ARG A 106 -1.81 0.87 2.84
C ARG A 106 -1.73 2.38 3.05
N ALA A 107 -0.73 3.01 2.44
CA ALA A 107 -0.55 4.47 2.34
C ALA A 107 -0.72 4.89 0.87
N HIS A 108 -0.22 6.03 0.39
CA HIS A 108 -0.21 6.45 -1.05
C HIS A 108 -1.27 7.47 -1.49
N GLN A 109 -2.57 7.25 -1.20
CA GLN A 109 -3.63 8.22 -1.55
C GLN A 109 -4.14 8.99 -0.31
N PRO A 110 -3.75 10.27 -0.09
CA PRO A 110 -4.13 11.02 1.11
C PRO A 110 -5.60 11.44 1.13
N SER A 111 -6.22 11.54 -0.05
CA SER A 111 -7.62 11.90 -0.22
C SER A 111 -8.56 10.70 -0.34
N ALA A 112 -8.02 9.47 -0.32
CA ALA A 112 -8.86 8.27 -0.33
C ALA A 112 -9.58 8.14 1.02
N PRO A 113 -10.84 7.64 1.03
CA PRO A 113 -11.50 7.21 2.25
C PRO A 113 -10.61 6.31 3.11
N THR A 114 -10.68 6.47 4.44
CA THR A 114 -9.93 5.63 5.38
C THR A 114 -10.24 4.16 5.19
N PHE A 115 -11.48 3.83 4.86
CA PHE A 115 -11.93 2.46 4.62
C PHE A 115 -12.49 2.36 3.20
N LEU A 116 -12.04 1.34 2.46
CA LEU A 116 -12.53 0.97 1.14
C LEU A 116 -12.91 -0.51 1.12
N PHE A 117 -13.75 -0.91 0.17
CA PHE A 117 -14.11 -2.29 -0.11
C PHE A 117 -14.67 -3.00 1.13
N GLU A 118 -15.75 -2.45 1.69
CA GLU A 118 -16.43 -2.98 2.90
C GLU A 118 -15.46 -3.12 4.10
N ASP A 119 -14.66 -2.08 4.32
CA ASP A 119 -13.64 -2.00 5.37
C ASP A 119 -12.51 -3.05 5.27
N ARG A 120 -12.31 -3.68 4.11
CA ARG A 120 -11.20 -4.62 3.89
C ARG A 120 -9.91 -3.96 3.43
N CYS A 121 -9.95 -2.69 3.05
CA CYS A 121 -8.76 -1.88 2.76
C CYS A 121 -8.73 -0.65 3.66
N LEU A 122 -7.67 -0.53 4.46
CA LEU A 122 -7.38 0.57 5.36
C LEU A 122 -6.32 1.47 4.76
N THR A 123 -6.69 2.73 4.56
CA THR A 123 -5.80 3.80 4.12
C THR A 123 -5.33 4.62 5.32
N LEU A 124 -4.02 4.66 5.57
CA LEU A 124 -3.40 5.49 6.60
C LEU A 124 -2.43 6.51 6.00
N PHE A 125 -2.37 7.69 6.62
CA PHE A 125 -1.40 8.73 6.34
C PHE A 125 -0.83 9.29 7.64
N THR A 126 0.50 9.28 7.76
CA THR A 126 1.21 9.71 8.97
C THR A 126 1.95 11.04 8.79
N SER A 127 1.74 11.73 7.67
CA SER A 127 2.36 13.01 7.39
C SER A 127 1.43 14.18 7.72
N ARG A 128 1.93 15.13 8.51
CA ARG A 128 1.22 16.39 8.84
C ARG A 128 0.98 17.27 7.64
N ALA A 129 1.71 17.07 6.55
CA ALA A 129 1.51 17.82 5.33
C ALA A 129 0.19 17.45 4.62
N TYR A 130 -0.37 16.27 4.92
CA TYR A 130 -1.62 15.79 4.31
C TYR A 130 -2.78 15.68 5.29
N GLN A 131 -2.51 15.29 6.54
CA GLN A 131 -3.55 15.10 7.56
C GLN A 131 -3.14 15.74 8.88
N ALA A 132 -4.07 16.47 9.51
CA ALA A 132 -3.81 17.11 10.81
C ALA A 132 -3.59 16.07 11.92
N THR A 133 -4.34 14.96 11.87
CA THR A 133 -4.21 13.83 12.80
C THR A 133 -3.42 12.72 12.13
N ARG A 134 -2.34 12.27 12.77
CA ARG A 134 -1.60 11.10 12.33
C ARG A 134 -2.06 9.89 13.13
N GLN A 135 -2.22 8.76 12.45
CA GLN A 135 -2.69 7.53 13.08
C GLN A 135 -1.86 6.34 12.63
N VAL A 136 -1.79 5.34 13.50
CA VAL A 136 -1.25 4.00 13.21
C VAL A 136 -2.33 2.96 13.48
N ALA A 137 -2.31 1.86 12.75
CA ALA A 137 -3.13 0.69 13.05
C ALA A 137 -2.36 -0.30 13.92
N VAL A 138 -3.01 -0.78 14.97
CA VAL A 138 -2.45 -1.77 15.90
C VAL A 138 -3.33 -3.01 15.89
N PHE A 139 -2.72 -4.16 15.59
CA PHE A 139 -3.35 -5.46 15.76
C PHE A 139 -2.82 -6.11 17.03
N ARG A 140 -3.71 -6.44 17.97
CA ARG A 140 -3.35 -7.03 19.26
C ARG A 140 -3.40 -8.56 19.18
N PRO A 141 -2.46 -9.29 19.82
CA PRO A 141 -2.52 -10.75 19.90
C PRO A 141 -3.86 -11.27 20.45
N GLY A 142 -4.31 -12.42 19.94
CA GLY A 142 -5.55 -13.08 20.38
C GLY A 142 -6.85 -12.43 19.87
N ARG A 143 -6.79 -11.35 19.10
CA ARG A 143 -7.97 -10.75 18.46
C ARG A 143 -8.35 -11.53 17.19
N SER A 144 -9.64 -11.67 16.95
CA SER A 144 -10.16 -12.11 15.65
C SER A 144 -10.10 -10.95 14.65
N LEU A 145 -9.88 -11.30 13.38
CA LEU A 145 -9.83 -10.33 12.29
C LEU A 145 -10.91 -10.68 11.26
N ARG A 146 -11.87 -9.77 11.09
CA ARG A 146 -12.92 -9.82 10.08
C ARG A 146 -12.77 -8.66 9.08
N SER A 147 -12.51 -7.46 9.57
CA SER A 147 -12.25 -6.29 8.73
C SER A 147 -11.22 -5.36 9.38
N ALA A 148 -10.84 -4.29 8.69
CA ALA A 148 -9.91 -3.29 9.22
C ALA A 148 -10.44 -2.56 10.46
N ARG A 149 -11.75 -2.61 10.73
CA ARG A 149 -12.33 -2.04 11.96
C ARG A 149 -11.94 -2.80 13.22
N ASP A 150 -11.47 -4.03 13.09
CA ASP A 150 -10.93 -4.80 14.21
C ASP A 150 -9.48 -4.36 14.57
N LEU A 151 -8.88 -3.46 13.79
CA LEU A 151 -7.60 -2.82 14.10
C LEU A 151 -7.81 -1.56 14.95
N GLU A 152 -7.00 -1.39 15.99
CA GLU A 152 -7.01 -0.18 16.82
C GLU A 152 -6.32 0.97 16.07
N LEU A 153 -7.02 2.08 15.82
CA LEU A 153 -6.44 3.30 15.24
C LEU A 153 -5.95 4.25 16.34
N ALA A 154 -4.66 4.18 16.68
CA ALA A 154 -4.04 5.02 17.70
C ALA A 154 -3.45 6.30 17.09
N ARG A 155 -3.62 7.45 17.77
CA ARG A 155 -3.06 8.74 17.34
C ARG A 155 -1.59 8.85 17.76
N ILE A 156 -0.77 9.51 16.92
CA ILE A 156 0.67 9.74 17.17
C ILE A 156 1.13 11.18 16.89
#